data_AF-A0A6M3LZM3-F1
#
_entry.id   AF-A0A6M3LZM3-F1
#
_cell.length_a   1.000
_cell.length_b   1.000
_cell.length_c   1.000
_cell.angle_alpha   90.00
_cell.angle_beta   90.00
_cell.angle_gamma   90.00
#
_symmetry.space_group_name_H-M   'P 1'
#
loop_
_entity.id
_entity.type
_entity.pdbx_description
1 polymer ?
#
loop_
_entity_poly.entity_id
_entity_poly.type
_entity_poly.pdbx_seq_one_letter_code
_entity_poly.pdbx_strand_id
1 'polypeptide(L)'
;MSSREIEVEITKEIAPYAPEEELGIYTATRWSWRTKQEAVMKAGKILDEAKGLMEMDLIDFQVQQILTCIKPPEGLEWTKERVAGLDVDVGDAVLKACHEVNGTTFSERSAFLGPSDSVELTPG
;
A
#
# COMPACT_ATOMS: atom_id res chain seq x y z
N MET A 1 -11.64 -15.53 1.37
CA MET A 1 -10.82 -14.45 1.95
C MET A 1 -11.63 -13.17 1.84
N SER A 2 -11.94 -12.51 2.96
CA SER A 2 -12.67 -11.23 2.94
C SER A 2 -11.78 -10.18 2.28
N SER A 3 -12.31 -9.51 1.26
CA SER A 3 -11.70 -8.31 0.69
C SER A 3 -11.69 -7.26 1.79
N ARG A 4 -10.50 -6.95 2.33
CA ARG A 4 -10.32 -5.80 3.21
C ARG A 4 -10.21 -4.58 2.32
N GLU A 5 -11.03 -3.59 2.63
CA GLU A 5 -11.11 -2.32 1.94
C GLU A 5 -11.16 -1.22 2.99
N ILE A 6 -10.42 -0.14 2.76
CA ILE A 6 -10.49 1.08 3.56
C ILE A 6 -10.59 2.27 2.60
N GLU A 7 -11.35 3.27 3.01
CA GLU A 7 -11.44 4.54 2.30
C GLU A 7 -10.64 5.59 3.06
N VAL A 8 -9.90 6.41 2.33
CA VAL A 8 -9.22 7.59 2.86
C VAL A 8 -9.71 8.82 2.09
N GLU A 9 -10.36 9.73 2.80
CA GLU A 9 -10.77 11.02 2.27
C GLU A 9 -9.62 12.00 2.46
N ILE A 10 -9.11 12.55 1.36
CA ILE A 10 -8.04 13.53 1.36
C ILE A 10 -8.64 14.90 1.06
N THR A 11 -8.52 15.80 2.03
CA THR A 11 -9.04 17.16 1.97
C THR A 11 -7.91 18.18 2.00
N LYS A 12 -8.23 19.46 1.79
CA LYS A 12 -7.28 20.58 1.96
C LYS A 12 -6.73 20.73 3.39
N GLU A 13 -7.36 20.12 4.39
CA GLU A 13 -6.82 20.10 5.76
C GLU A 13 -5.66 19.11 5.88
N ILE A 14 -5.74 17.99 5.15
CA ILE A 14 -4.72 16.93 5.14
C ILE A 14 -3.59 17.29 4.17
N ALA A 15 -3.92 17.77 2.97
CA ALA A 15 -2.97 18.13 1.93
C ALA A 15 -3.27 19.57 1.42
N PRO A 16 -2.76 20.61 2.10
CA PRO A 16 -3.09 22.01 1.78
C PRO A 16 -2.66 22.44 0.38
N TYR A 17 -1.54 21.91 -0.09
CA TYR A 17 -0.91 22.29 -1.36
C TYR A 17 -1.25 21.38 -2.53
N ALA A 18 -1.93 20.25 -2.27
CA ALA A 18 -2.31 19.31 -3.31
C ALA A 18 -3.23 19.96 -4.36
N PRO A 19 -3.05 19.67 -5.65
CA PRO A 19 -4.01 20.05 -6.70
C PRO A 19 -5.44 19.57 -6.36
N GLU A 20 -6.47 20.31 -6.76
CA GLU A 20 -7.86 19.95 -6.45
C GLU A 20 -8.26 18.58 -7.00
N GLU A 21 -7.71 18.20 -8.14
CA GLU A 21 -7.89 16.89 -8.78
C GLU A 21 -7.31 15.71 -7.97
N GLU A 22 -6.39 15.97 -7.03
CA GLU A 22 -5.82 14.95 -6.14
C GLU A 22 -6.60 14.80 -4.83
N LEU A 23 -7.57 15.68 -4.58
CA LEU A 23 -8.43 15.59 -3.41
C LEU A 23 -9.63 14.68 -3.68
N GLY A 24 -10.17 14.12 -2.60
CA GLY A 24 -11.34 13.23 -2.67
C GLY A 24 -11.08 11.89 -1.99
N ILE A 25 -11.92 10.91 -2.33
CA ILE A 25 -11.93 9.61 -1.69
C ILE A 25 -11.08 8.63 -2.50
N TYR A 26 -10.06 8.08 -1.85
CA TYR A 26 -9.26 6.98 -2.35
C TYR A 26 -9.68 5.69 -1.66
N THR A 27 -9.82 4.62 -2.42
CA THR A 27 -10.18 3.30 -1.87
C THR A 27 -8.98 2.38 -1.94
N ALA A 28 -8.48 1.93 -0.79
CA ALA A 28 -7.39 0.99 -0.69
C ALA A 28 -7.91 -0.43 -0.47
N THR A 29 -7.42 -1.36 -1.28
CA THR A 29 -7.82 -2.76 -1.27
C THR A 29 -6.65 -3.67 -0.98
N ARG A 30 -6.92 -4.78 -0.28
CA ARG A 30 -5.91 -5.81 -0.04
C ARG A 30 -5.59 -6.54 -1.34
N TRP A 31 -4.33 -6.51 -1.75
CA TRP A 31 -3.88 -7.29 -2.90
C TRP A 31 -3.80 -8.79 -2.57
N SER A 32 -3.95 -9.61 -3.61
CA SER A 32 -3.67 -11.04 -3.50
C SER A 32 -2.15 -11.29 -3.43
N TRP A 33 -1.75 -12.47 -2.96
CA TRP A 33 -0.34 -12.88 -3.01
C TRP A 33 0.22 -12.82 -4.44
N ARG A 34 -0.56 -13.24 -5.44
CA ARG A 34 -0.16 -13.20 -6.85
C ARG A 34 0.10 -11.76 -7.32
N THR A 35 -0.81 -10.85 -7.02
CA THR A 35 -0.68 -9.45 -7.43
C THR A 35 0.52 -8.77 -6.75
N LYS A 36 0.79 -9.13 -5.48
CA LYS A 36 2.02 -8.70 -4.79
C LYS A 36 3.27 -9.20 -5.51
N GLN A 37 3.32 -10.47 -5.92
CA GLN A 37 4.46 -11.01 -6.66
C GLN A 37 4.66 -10.30 -8.00
N GLU A 38 3.56 -10.02 -8.72
CA GLU A 38 3.63 -9.25 -9.97
C GLU A 38 4.19 -7.84 -9.75
N ALA A 39 3.82 -7.16 -8.66
CA ALA A 39 4.40 -5.86 -8.30
C ALA A 39 5.89 -5.95 -7.97
N VAL A 40 6.33 -6.97 -7.22
CA VAL A 40 7.75 -7.23 -6.94
C VAL A 40 8.53 -7.46 -8.23
N MET A 41 8.01 -8.27 -9.15
CA MET A 41 8.68 -8.55 -10.42
C MET A 41 8.75 -7.33 -11.35
N LYS A 42 7.77 -6.42 -11.28
CA LYS A 42 7.78 -5.16 -12.05
C LYS A 42 8.76 -4.13 -11.50
N ALA A 43 8.94 -4.09 -10.18
CA ALA A 43 9.88 -3.20 -9.50
C ALA A 43 11.29 -3.79 -9.34
N GLY A 44 11.43 -5.07 -9.63
CA GLY A 44 12.66 -5.84 -9.45
C GLY A 44 13.47 -5.98 -10.73
N LYS A 45 14.78 -5.99 -10.57
CA LYS A 45 15.76 -6.33 -11.60
C LYS A 45 16.52 -7.59 -11.16
N ILE A 46 16.45 -8.63 -11.98
CA ILE A 46 17.23 -9.86 -11.74
C ILE A 46 18.71 -9.55 -11.94
N LEU A 47 19.51 -9.79 -10.91
CA LEU A 47 20.97 -9.64 -10.97
C LEU A 47 21.66 -10.95 -11.33
N ASP A 48 21.18 -12.07 -10.75
CA ASP A 48 21.73 -13.41 -10.97
C ASP A 48 20.61 -14.44 -10.74
N GLU A 49 20.09 -15.01 -11.83
CA GLU A 49 18.97 -15.97 -11.78
C GLU A 49 19.37 -17.29 -11.10
N ALA A 50 20.59 -17.77 -11.32
CA ALA A 50 21.07 -19.03 -10.76
C ALA A 50 21.20 -18.98 -9.23
N LYS A 51 21.49 -17.79 -8.69
CA LYS A 51 21.54 -17.54 -7.24
C LYS A 51 20.25 -16.99 -6.66
N GLY A 52 19.24 -16.71 -7.49
CA GLY A 52 18.00 -16.07 -7.06
C GLY A 52 18.20 -14.66 -6.51
N LEU A 53 19.17 -13.91 -7.03
CA LEU A 53 19.45 -12.53 -6.61
C LEU A 53 18.68 -11.54 -7.45
N MET A 54 17.97 -10.64 -6.78
CA MET A 54 17.20 -9.56 -7.36
C MET A 54 17.45 -8.28 -6.58
N GLU A 55 17.65 -7.20 -7.30
CA GLU A 55 17.63 -5.84 -6.77
C GLU A 55 16.22 -5.30 -6.93
N MET A 56 15.67 -4.68 -5.89
CA MET A 56 14.34 -4.08 -5.94
C MET A 56 14.48 -2.61 -5.60
N ASP A 57 14.06 -1.74 -6.52
CA ASP A 57 13.95 -0.33 -6.24
C ASP A 57 12.70 -0.12 -5.37
N LEU A 58 12.92 0.42 -4.16
CA LEU A 58 11.85 0.59 -3.17
C LEU A 58 10.80 1.60 -3.61
N ILE A 59 11.21 2.65 -4.33
CA ILE A 59 10.30 3.69 -4.81
C ILE A 59 9.41 3.11 -5.90
N ASP A 60 10.01 2.41 -6.86
CA ASP A 60 9.23 1.73 -7.91
C ASP A 60 8.28 0.69 -7.32
N PHE A 61 8.70 -0.04 -6.28
CA PHE A 61 7.82 -0.98 -5.59
C PHE A 61 6.65 -0.29 -4.90
N GLN A 62 6.89 0.82 -4.20
CA GLN A 62 5.82 1.62 -3.57
C GLN A 62 4.84 2.19 -4.60
N VAL A 63 5.34 2.69 -5.73
CA VAL A 63 4.51 3.15 -6.83
C VAL A 63 3.67 1.99 -7.40
N GLN A 64 4.25 0.82 -7.61
CA GLN A 64 3.50 -0.37 -8.05
C GLN A 64 2.45 -0.80 -7.02
N GLN A 65 2.76 -0.70 -5.73
CA GLN A 65 1.82 -1.00 -4.66
C GLN A 65 0.62 -0.05 -4.68
N ILE A 66 0.85 1.25 -4.79
CA ILE A 66 -0.22 2.25 -4.90
C ILE A 66 -1.06 2.01 -6.16
N LEU A 67 -0.42 1.85 -7.32
CA LEU A 67 -1.12 1.55 -8.59
C LEU A 67 -2.02 0.32 -8.52
N THR A 68 -1.61 -0.68 -7.74
CA THR A 68 -2.29 -1.96 -7.67
C THR A 68 -3.43 -1.94 -6.65
N CYS A 69 -3.18 -1.33 -5.48
CA CYS A 69 -4.06 -1.43 -4.33
C CYS A 69 -5.04 -0.27 -4.22
N ILE A 70 -4.76 0.86 -4.89
CA ILE A 70 -5.53 2.09 -4.74
C ILE A 70 -6.38 2.32 -5.97
N LYS A 71 -7.66 2.56 -5.70
CA LYS A 71 -8.56 3.22 -6.64
C LYS A 71 -8.59 4.72 -6.32
N PRO A 72 -8.23 5.60 -7.26
CA PRO A 72 -8.28 7.03 -7.04
C PRO A 72 -9.71 7.59 -7.07
N PRO A 73 -9.89 8.87 -6.69
CA PRO A 73 -11.14 9.58 -6.93
C PRO A 73 -11.49 9.59 -8.42
N GLU A 74 -12.79 9.72 -8.70
CA GLU A 74 -13.30 9.70 -10.07
C GLU A 74 -12.74 10.87 -10.88
N GLY A 75 -12.29 10.58 -12.12
CA GLY A 75 -11.73 11.58 -13.02
C GLY A 75 -10.21 11.80 -12.89
N LEU A 76 -9.56 11.27 -11.86
CA LEU A 76 -8.11 11.30 -11.74
C LEU A 76 -7.47 10.19 -12.57
N GLU A 77 -6.59 10.55 -13.49
CA GLU A 77 -5.80 9.58 -14.26
C GLU A 77 -4.83 8.82 -13.36
N TRP A 78 -4.77 7.49 -13.49
CA TRP A 78 -3.98 6.63 -12.59
C TRP A 78 -2.88 5.88 -13.34
N THR A 79 -1.81 6.61 -13.64
CA THR A 79 -0.59 6.10 -14.31
C THR A 79 0.61 6.08 -13.37
N LYS A 80 1.69 5.39 -13.75
CA LYS A 80 2.92 5.31 -12.94
C LYS A 80 3.49 6.71 -12.70
N GLU A 81 3.54 7.52 -13.76
CA GLU A 81 4.03 8.88 -13.74
C GLU A 81 3.17 9.75 -12.84
N ARG A 82 1.84 9.57 -12.88
CA ARG A 82 0.95 10.33 -12.01
C ARG A 82 1.14 9.98 -10.55
N VAL A 83 1.20 8.69 -10.21
CA VAL A 83 1.40 8.23 -8.84
C VAL A 83 2.76 8.69 -8.28
N ALA A 84 3.82 8.64 -9.09
CA ALA A 84 5.15 9.12 -8.69
C ALA A 84 5.21 10.65 -8.52
N GLY A 85 4.27 11.38 -9.12
CA GLY A 85 4.19 12.83 -9.10
C GLY A 85 3.08 13.40 -8.23
N LEU A 86 2.41 12.58 -7.40
CA LEU A 86 1.42 13.06 -6.44
C LEU A 86 2.05 14.08 -5.49
N ASP A 87 1.21 15.00 -4.99
CA ASP A 87 1.57 15.80 -3.84
C ASP A 87 2.03 14.89 -2.68
N VAL A 88 3.04 15.35 -1.95
CA VAL A 88 3.73 14.52 -0.94
C VAL A 88 2.77 14.07 0.15
N ASP A 89 1.84 14.92 0.58
CA ASP A 89 0.88 14.60 1.64
C ASP A 89 -0.18 13.62 1.13
N VAL A 90 -0.59 13.76 -0.13
CA VAL A 90 -1.49 12.81 -0.81
C VAL A 90 -0.82 11.44 -0.94
N GLY A 91 0.41 11.42 -1.44
CA GLY A 91 1.20 10.20 -1.62
C GLY A 91 1.42 9.45 -0.31
N ASP A 92 1.75 10.16 0.78
CA ASP A 92 1.95 9.54 2.10
C ASP A 92 0.63 8.97 2.66
N ALA A 93 -0.48 9.72 2.57
CA ALA A 93 -1.78 9.25 3.03
C ALA A 93 -2.24 7.98 2.29
N VAL A 94 -2.09 7.96 0.96
CA VAL A 94 -2.45 6.83 0.12
C VAL A 94 -1.54 5.62 0.36
N LEU A 95 -0.23 5.84 0.53
CA LEU A 95 0.71 4.77 0.85
C LEU A 95 0.45 4.17 2.24
N LYS A 96 0.13 5.01 3.23
CA LYS A 96 -0.26 4.57 4.56
C LYS A 96 -1.51 3.70 4.51
N ALA A 97 -2.53 4.10 3.75
CA ALA A 97 -3.72 3.29 3.54
C ALA A 97 -3.38 1.92 2.89
N CYS A 98 -2.49 1.92 1.88
CA CYS A 98 -1.95 0.69 1.30
C CYS A 98 -1.31 -0.22 2.36
N HIS A 99 -0.49 0.32 3.25
CA HIS A 99 0.16 -0.46 4.29
C HIS A 99 -0.82 -1.01 5.31
N GLU A 100 -1.83 -0.23 5.69
CA GLU A 100 -2.84 -0.64 6.66
C GLU A 100 -3.66 -1.83 6.14
N VAL A 101 -4.15 -1.74 4.91
CA VAL A 101 -5.00 -2.81 4.34
C VAL A 101 -4.21 -4.09 4.02
N ASN A 102 -2.92 -3.94 3.67
CA ASN A 102 -2.04 -5.06 3.31
C ASN A 102 -1.17 -5.59 4.47
N GLY A 103 -1.15 -4.88 5.59
CA GLY A 103 -0.50 -5.32 6.82
C GLY A 103 -1.14 -6.59 7.38
N THR A 104 -0.37 -7.31 8.20
CA THR A 104 -0.92 -8.42 8.98
C THR A 104 -1.75 -7.85 10.12
N THR A 105 -3.00 -8.31 10.25
CA THR A 105 -3.80 -7.97 11.43
C THR A 105 -3.27 -8.68 12.66
N PHE A 106 -3.64 -8.18 13.84
CA PHE A 106 -3.37 -8.86 15.09
C PHE A 106 -3.83 -10.32 15.04
N SER A 107 -5.06 -10.58 14.58
CA SER A 107 -5.59 -11.94 14.41
C SER A 107 -4.74 -12.83 13.49
N GLU A 108 -4.20 -12.29 12.40
CA GLU A 108 -3.32 -13.03 11.47
C GLU A 108 -1.96 -13.33 12.12
N ARG A 109 -1.42 -12.38 12.92
CA ARG A 109 -0.19 -12.59 13.68
C ARG A 109 -0.38 -13.64 14.77
N SER A 110 -1.46 -13.55 15.54
CA SER A 110 -1.77 -14.48 16.62
C SER A 110 -2.06 -15.90 16.13
N ALA A 111 -2.69 -16.05 14.95
CA ALA A 111 -2.90 -17.36 14.35
C ALA A 111 -1.58 -18.07 13.97
N PHE A 112 -0.54 -17.31 13.65
CA PHE A 112 0.79 -17.83 13.32
C PHE A 112 1.62 -18.18 14.57
N LEU A 113 1.46 -17.44 15.66
CA LEU A 113 2.24 -17.59 16.90
C LEU A 113 1.73 -18.71 17.83
N GLY A 114 0.59 -19.33 17.52
CA GLY A 114 -0.03 -20.36 18.37
C GLY A 114 -0.59 -19.81 19.68
N PRO A 115 -1.36 -20.60 20.47
CA PRO A 115 -2.06 -20.12 21.66
C PRO A 115 -1.20 -19.74 22.87
N SER A 116 0.13 -19.59 22.75
CA SER A 116 1.01 -19.44 23.92
C SER A 116 1.42 -18.01 24.29
N ASP A 117 0.97 -16.98 23.56
CA ASP A 117 1.26 -15.58 23.90
C ASP A 117 -0.01 -14.75 24.12
N SER A 118 -0.98 -15.28 24.89
CA SER A 118 -1.94 -14.42 25.59
C SER A 118 -1.22 -13.71 26.75
N VAL A 119 -0.26 -12.84 26.44
CA VAL A 119 0.23 -11.86 27.40
C VAL A 119 -0.85 -10.82 27.53
N GLU A 120 -1.59 -10.86 28.64
CA GLU A 120 -2.36 -9.71 29.13
C GLU A 120 -1.39 -8.54 29.27
N LEU A 121 -1.34 -7.66 28.27
CA LEU A 121 -0.74 -6.35 28.44
C LEU A 121 -1.69 -5.55 29.32
N THR A 122 -1.38 -5.53 30.62
CA THR A 122 -2.00 -4.61 31.57
C THR A 122 -1.65 -3.17 31.15
N PRO A 123 -2.61 -2.21 31.20
CA PRO A 123 -2.30 -0.82 30.92
C PRO A 123 -1.45 -0.26 32.06
N GLY A 124 -0.25 0.22 31.72
CA GLY A 124 0.59 1.07 32.56
C GLY A 124 0.69 2.46 31.97
#